data_AF-A0A5S3Q5Q6-F1
#
_entry.id   AF-A0A5S3Q5Q6-F1
#
_cell.length_a   1.000
_cell.length_b   1.000
_cell.length_c   1.000
_cell.angle_alpha   90.00
_cell.angle_beta   90.00
_cell.angle_gamma   90.00
#
_symmetry.space_group_name_H-M   'P 1'
#
loop_
_entity.id
_entity.type
_entity.pdbx_description
1 polymer ?
#
loop_
_entity_poly.entity_id
_entity_poly.type
_entity_poly.pdbx_seq_one_letter_code
_entity_poly.pdbx_strand_id
1 'polypeptide(L)'
;MKSSNRWMFTYINEKTLNELNQKMNRIFIAFSIILMVSCYSEKSDSDFKITYKNDNEGNSIIGSKEELINHVRGGATIKIGWGSKGKTHSIEHLSEPIWIAVLDESEVIAHLDAQVLSKIDWVSLSANYADSTLLNQEWRVVITTKGEFDAVWYDRKNNEILKRRPQNHVITWFVKNSSKDNSPLFKTN
;
A
#
# COMPACT_ATOMS: atom_id res chain seq x y z
N MET A 1 66.86 51.73 -13.47
CA MET A 1 67.13 51.79 -12.01
C MET A 1 66.31 50.72 -11.32
N LYS A 2 66.95 49.94 -10.44
CA LYS A 2 66.38 48.84 -9.64
C LYS A 2 65.36 49.34 -8.62
N SER A 3 64.35 48.53 -8.32
CA SER A 3 63.75 48.45 -6.99
C SER A 3 63.19 47.04 -6.76
N SER A 4 63.92 46.28 -5.96
CA SER A 4 63.58 44.95 -5.46
C SER A 4 62.61 45.07 -4.28
N ASN A 5 61.47 44.37 -4.33
CA ASN A 5 60.68 44.11 -3.13
C ASN A 5 60.85 42.66 -2.68
N ARG A 6 61.14 42.60 -1.38
CA ARG A 6 61.67 41.50 -0.58
C ARG A 6 60.50 40.64 -0.11
N TRP A 7 60.45 39.38 -0.52
CA TRP A 7 59.47 38.42 -0.02
C TRP A 7 59.86 37.96 1.39
N MET A 8 59.05 38.35 2.38
CA MET A 8 59.11 37.85 3.75
C MET A 8 58.29 36.56 3.80
N PHE A 9 58.94 35.39 3.73
CA PHE A 9 58.26 34.12 3.94
C PHE A 9 58.03 33.90 5.44
N THR A 10 56.77 33.94 5.86
CA THR A 10 56.30 33.52 7.17
C THR A 10 56.49 32.01 7.31
N TYR A 11 57.41 31.60 8.20
CA TYR A 11 57.61 30.20 8.57
C TYR A 11 56.42 29.74 9.42
N ILE A 12 55.51 28.95 8.84
CA ILE A 12 54.46 28.28 9.61
C ILE A 12 55.12 27.09 10.32
N ASN A 13 55.03 27.06 11.65
CA ASN A 13 55.65 26.03 12.48
C ASN A 13 55.00 24.65 12.20
N GLU A 14 55.81 23.63 11.92
CA GLU A 14 55.34 22.25 11.66
C GLU A 14 54.45 21.71 12.77
N LYS A 15 54.70 22.12 14.03
CA LYS A 15 53.88 21.72 15.17
C LYS A 15 52.45 22.26 15.07
N THR A 16 52.28 23.52 14.65
CA THR A 16 50.96 24.12 14.46
C THR A 16 50.20 23.50 13.29
N LEU A 17 50.90 23.07 12.23
CA LEU A 17 50.31 22.35 11.10
C LEU A 17 49.79 20.96 11.51
N ASN A 18 50.57 20.22 12.32
CA ASN A 18 50.17 18.90 12.79
C ASN A 18 48.97 18.93 13.75
N GLU A 19 48.90 19.92 14.64
CA GLU A 19 47.74 20.11 15.52
C GLU A 19 46.48 20.51 14.74
N LEU A 20 46.61 21.32 13.68
CA LEU A 20 45.50 21.69 12.80
C LEU A 20 44.97 20.46 12.05
N ASN A 21 45.88 19.65 11.48
CA ASN A 21 45.53 18.43 10.77
C ASN A 21 44.84 17.41 11.68
N GLN A 22 45.29 17.28 12.94
CA GLN A 22 44.68 16.38 13.90
C GLN A 22 43.27 16.85 14.30
N LYS A 23 43.06 18.16 14.51
CA LYS A 23 41.72 18.72 14.78
C LYS A 23 40.78 18.59 13.59
N MET A 24 41.28 18.84 12.38
CA MET A 24 40.53 18.72 11.14
C MET A 24 40.10 17.26 10.88
N ASN A 25 40.99 16.28 11.13
CA ASN A 25 40.65 14.85 11.05
C ASN A 25 39.58 14.44 12.07
N ARG A 26 39.61 14.98 13.30
CA ARG A 26 38.56 14.72 14.30
C ARG A 26 37.21 15.27 13.87
N ILE A 27 37.18 16.46 13.25
CA ILE A 27 35.96 17.06 12.70
C ILE A 27 35.42 16.23 11.54
N PHE A 28 36.29 15.78 10.62
CA PHE A 28 35.87 14.90 9.52
C PHE A 28 35.30 13.57 10.02
N ILE A 29 35.91 12.95 11.03
CA ILE A 29 35.39 11.71 11.64
C ILE A 29 34.02 11.96 12.29
N ALA A 30 33.86 13.05 13.06
CA ALA A 30 32.60 13.39 13.68
C ALA A 30 31.49 13.66 12.64
N PHE A 31 31.83 14.34 11.54
CA PHE A 31 30.89 14.63 10.45
C PHE A 31 30.48 13.34 9.70
N SER A 32 31.42 12.42 9.45
CA SER A 32 31.12 11.11 8.87
C SER A 32 30.22 10.24 9.76
N ILE A 33 30.39 10.31 11.09
CA ILE A 33 29.51 9.60 12.04
C ILE A 33 28.09 10.19 12.01
N ILE A 34 27.95 11.52 11.97
CA ILE A 34 26.65 12.20 11.90
C ILE A 34 25.92 11.87 10.58
N LEU A 35 26.65 11.82 9.46
CA LEU A 35 26.07 11.42 8.17
C LEU A 35 25.58 9.97 8.15
N MET A 36 26.23 9.07 8.90
CA MET A 36 25.79 7.66 9.01
C MET A 36 24.55 7.49 9.89
N VAL A 37 24.33 8.35 10.89
CA VAL A 37 23.16 8.29 11.78
C VAL A 37 21.91 8.86 11.11
N SER A 38 22.05 9.84 10.21
CA SER A 38 20.92 10.46 9.48
C SER A 38 20.25 9.56 8.43
N CYS A 39 20.79 8.36 8.18
CA CYS A 39 20.18 7.36 7.28
C CYS A 39 19.28 6.34 7.99
N TYR A 40 19.07 6.46 9.31
CA TYR A 40 18.01 5.71 9.98
C TYR A 40 16.64 6.30 9.63
N SER A 41 16.12 5.87 8.48
CA SER A 41 14.70 6.02 8.15
C SER A 41 13.89 5.30 9.21
N GLU A 42 12.99 6.03 9.88
CA GLU A 42 11.90 5.40 10.63
C GLU A 42 11.11 4.56 9.64
N LYS A 43 11.32 3.24 9.71
CA LYS A 43 10.59 2.27 8.93
C LYS A 43 9.14 2.36 9.38
N SER A 44 8.32 3.06 8.61
CA SER A 44 6.87 3.08 8.75
C SER A 44 6.37 1.63 8.69
N ASP A 45 6.05 1.10 9.86
CA ASP A 45 5.76 -0.32 10.12
C ASP A 45 4.30 -0.67 9.77
N SER A 46 3.83 -0.24 8.59
CA SER A 46 2.69 -0.90 7.99
C SER A 46 3.15 -2.27 7.53
N ASP A 47 2.83 -3.31 8.29
CA ASP A 47 3.04 -4.71 7.91
C ASP A 47 2.40 -5.06 6.55
N PHE A 48 1.38 -4.30 6.14
CA PHE A 48 0.74 -4.45 4.84
C PHE A 48 1.49 -3.69 3.75
N LYS A 49 1.77 -4.38 2.65
CA LYS A 49 2.37 -3.80 1.43
C LYS A 49 1.48 -4.05 0.23
N ILE A 50 1.50 -3.13 -0.72
CA ILE A 50 0.86 -3.34 -2.03
C ILE A 50 1.68 -4.37 -2.78
N THR A 51 1.08 -5.52 -3.06
CA THR A 51 1.70 -6.57 -3.89
C THR A 51 1.14 -6.54 -5.30
N TYR A 52 -0.14 -6.19 -5.45
CA TYR A 52 -0.75 -6.09 -6.77
C TYR A 52 -1.73 -4.93 -6.84
N LYS A 53 -1.73 -4.22 -7.95
CA LYS A 53 -2.76 -3.22 -8.27
C LYS A 53 -3.14 -3.36 -9.72
N ASN A 54 -4.42 -3.48 -10.01
CA ASN A 54 -4.94 -3.55 -11.37
C ASN A 54 -5.74 -2.29 -11.75
N ASP A 55 -5.80 -2.00 -13.05
CA ASP A 55 -6.74 -1.03 -13.61
C ASP A 55 -8.15 -1.64 -13.79
N ASN A 56 -9.06 -0.89 -14.43
CA ASN A 56 -10.43 -1.35 -14.64
C ASN A 56 -10.50 -2.55 -15.60
N GLU A 57 -9.53 -2.71 -16.49
CA GLU A 57 -9.46 -3.78 -17.47
C GLU A 57 -8.69 -5.00 -16.94
N GLY A 58 -8.18 -4.95 -15.70
CA GLY A 58 -7.41 -6.02 -15.07
C GLY A 58 -5.92 -6.01 -15.41
N ASN A 59 -5.44 -4.98 -16.11
CA ASN A 59 -4.00 -4.86 -16.38
C ASN A 59 -3.26 -4.42 -15.12
N SER A 60 -2.03 -4.92 -14.96
CA SER A 60 -1.20 -4.54 -13.82
C SER A 60 -0.75 -3.08 -13.90
N ILE A 61 -1.00 -2.34 -12.83
CA ILE A 61 -0.41 -1.02 -12.55
C ILE A 61 0.81 -1.18 -11.63
N ILE A 62 0.73 -2.07 -10.63
CA ILE A 62 1.80 -2.35 -9.66
C ILE A 62 1.89 -3.86 -9.42
N GLY A 63 3.11 -4.39 -9.39
CA GLY A 63 3.40 -5.79 -9.05
C GLY A 63 2.84 -6.79 -10.06
N SER A 64 2.59 -8.03 -9.63
CA SER A 64 2.09 -9.10 -10.50
C SER A 64 1.02 -9.96 -9.85
N LYS A 65 0.14 -10.54 -10.68
CA LYS A 65 -0.84 -11.54 -10.22
C LYS A 65 -0.16 -12.77 -9.66
N GLU A 66 0.97 -13.19 -10.23
CA GLU A 66 1.75 -14.33 -9.75
C GLU A 66 2.23 -14.12 -8.30
N GLU A 67 2.74 -12.94 -7.97
CA GLU A 67 3.18 -12.63 -6.61
C GLU A 67 2.00 -12.64 -5.63
N LEU A 68 0.86 -12.05 -6.02
CA LEU A 68 -0.36 -12.11 -5.21
C LEU A 68 -0.84 -13.56 -5.00
N ILE A 69 -0.87 -14.37 -6.06
CA ILE A 69 -1.26 -15.78 -6.01
C ILE A 69 -0.35 -16.55 -5.05
N ASN A 70 0.96 -16.31 -5.10
CA ASN A 70 1.92 -16.92 -4.20
C ASN A 70 1.65 -16.54 -2.73
N HIS A 71 1.31 -15.29 -2.46
CA HIS A 71 0.92 -14.86 -1.11
C HIS A 71 -0.39 -15.50 -0.65
N VAL A 72 -1.40 -15.59 -1.52
CA VAL A 72 -2.67 -16.27 -1.21
C VAL A 72 -2.41 -17.74 -0.85
N ARG A 73 -1.59 -18.46 -1.63
CA ARG A 73 -1.21 -19.85 -1.33
C ARG A 73 -0.43 -19.98 -0.04
N GLY A 74 0.46 -19.02 0.24
CA GLY A 74 1.23 -18.96 1.48
C GLY A 74 0.42 -18.57 2.72
N GLY A 75 -0.91 -18.48 2.61
CA GLY A 75 -1.79 -18.16 3.73
C GLY A 75 -1.66 -16.72 4.23
N ALA A 76 -1.26 -15.80 3.35
CA ALA A 76 -1.06 -14.42 3.73
C ALA A 76 -2.38 -13.72 4.11
N THR A 77 -2.29 -12.72 5.00
CA THR A 77 -3.44 -11.86 5.27
C THR A 77 -3.59 -10.85 4.14
N ILE A 78 -4.77 -10.82 3.51
CA ILE A 78 -5.05 -9.97 2.35
C ILE A 78 -6.03 -8.86 2.75
N LYS A 79 -5.75 -7.63 2.33
CA LYS A 79 -6.73 -6.54 2.28
C LYS A 79 -6.93 -6.08 0.85
N ILE A 80 -8.14 -5.69 0.52
CA ILE A 80 -8.53 -5.24 -0.81
C ILE A 80 -9.03 -3.81 -0.68
N GLY A 81 -8.42 -2.92 -1.44
CA GLY A 81 -8.78 -1.51 -1.53
C GLY A 81 -9.35 -1.15 -2.89
N TRP A 82 -10.42 -0.37 -2.90
CA TRP A 82 -11.03 0.19 -4.10
C TRP A 82 -11.68 1.54 -3.75
N GLY A 83 -12.11 2.31 -4.72
CA GLY A 83 -12.71 3.61 -4.44
C GLY A 83 -13.29 4.28 -5.65
N SER A 84 -13.91 5.43 -5.42
CA SER A 84 -14.42 6.28 -6.48
C SER A 84 -14.14 7.74 -6.17
N LYS A 85 -13.85 8.51 -7.20
CA LYS A 85 -13.67 9.97 -7.11
C LYS A 85 -14.65 10.65 -8.06
N GLY A 86 -15.63 11.33 -7.48
CA GLY A 86 -16.54 12.22 -8.18
C GLY A 86 -15.97 13.64 -8.34
N LYS A 87 -16.82 14.57 -8.77
CA LYS A 87 -16.43 15.98 -8.95
C LYS A 87 -16.17 16.69 -7.62
N THR A 88 -16.96 16.36 -6.59
CA THR A 88 -16.96 17.05 -5.30
C THR A 88 -16.54 16.16 -4.13
N HIS A 89 -16.70 14.85 -4.25
CA HIS A 89 -16.42 13.89 -3.19
C HIS A 89 -15.63 12.69 -3.71
N SER A 90 -14.88 12.06 -2.82
CA SER A 90 -14.24 10.77 -3.05
C SER A 90 -14.51 9.83 -1.89
N ILE A 91 -14.45 8.53 -2.17
CA ILE A 91 -14.54 7.47 -1.17
C ILE A 91 -13.51 6.41 -1.47
N GLU A 92 -12.86 5.95 -0.42
CA GLU A 92 -11.94 4.83 -0.42
C GLU A 92 -12.49 3.76 0.50
N HIS A 93 -12.48 2.54 0.03
CA HIS A 93 -12.91 1.35 0.75
C HIS A 93 -11.70 0.47 0.96
N LEU A 94 -11.64 -0.16 2.13
CA LEU A 94 -10.65 -1.16 2.46
C LEU A 94 -11.36 -2.27 3.22
N SER A 95 -11.19 -3.52 2.80
CA SER A 95 -11.84 -4.66 3.44
C SER A 95 -10.96 -5.90 3.40
N GLU A 96 -11.20 -6.80 4.35
CA GLU A 96 -10.63 -8.15 4.37
C GLU A 96 -11.66 -9.10 3.73
N PRO A 97 -11.24 -9.99 2.82
CA PRO A 97 -12.13 -10.97 2.24
C PRO A 97 -12.48 -12.05 3.28
N ILE A 98 -13.76 -12.45 3.34
CA ILE A 98 -14.20 -13.60 4.14
C ILE A 98 -13.87 -14.93 3.46
N TRP A 99 -13.68 -14.88 2.14
CA TRP A 99 -13.29 -16.03 1.33
C TRP A 99 -12.49 -15.56 0.12
N ILE A 100 -11.43 -16.29 -0.20
CA ILE A 100 -10.51 -15.99 -1.29
C ILE A 100 -10.10 -17.29 -1.97
N ALA A 101 -9.92 -17.26 -3.29
CA ALA A 101 -9.45 -18.41 -4.06
C ALA A 101 -8.57 -17.99 -5.24
N VAL A 102 -7.67 -18.89 -5.62
CA VAL A 102 -6.93 -18.82 -6.88
C VAL A 102 -7.69 -19.62 -7.92
N LEU A 103 -8.04 -18.99 -9.04
CA LEU A 103 -8.73 -19.60 -10.17
C LEU A 103 -7.73 -19.91 -11.27
N ASP A 104 -7.64 -21.19 -11.65
CA ASP A 104 -6.84 -21.69 -12.77
C ASP A 104 -5.44 -21.08 -12.82
N GLU A 105 -4.78 -21.02 -11.65
CA GLU A 105 -3.41 -20.53 -11.48
C GLU A 105 -3.15 -19.08 -11.98
N SER A 106 -4.19 -18.32 -12.32
CA SER A 106 -4.07 -17.10 -13.13
C SER A 106 -4.85 -15.90 -12.62
N GLU A 107 -5.91 -16.12 -11.84
CA GLU A 107 -6.70 -15.06 -11.23
C GLU A 107 -6.93 -15.31 -9.74
N VAL A 108 -7.13 -14.24 -8.99
CA VAL A 108 -7.62 -14.30 -7.62
C VAL A 108 -9.04 -13.76 -7.58
N ILE A 109 -9.93 -14.51 -6.94
CA ILE A 109 -11.30 -14.11 -6.62
C ILE A 109 -11.44 -13.93 -5.12
N ALA A 110 -12.18 -12.91 -4.71
CA ALA A 110 -12.43 -12.58 -3.32
C ALA A 110 -13.90 -12.25 -3.10
N HIS A 111 -14.45 -12.78 -2.02
CA HIS A 111 -15.77 -12.44 -1.52
C HIS A 111 -15.61 -11.62 -0.24
N LEU A 112 -16.27 -10.47 -0.19
CA LEU A 112 -16.28 -9.63 1.01
C LEU A 112 -17.48 -9.94 1.89
N ASP A 113 -17.36 -9.63 3.18
CA ASP A 113 -18.48 -9.74 4.10
C ASP A 113 -19.64 -8.84 3.68
N ALA A 114 -20.87 -9.28 3.94
CA ALA A 114 -22.06 -8.50 3.63
C ALA A 114 -22.11 -7.24 4.50
N GLN A 115 -22.27 -6.08 3.86
CA GLN A 115 -22.28 -4.79 4.53
C GLN A 115 -23.72 -4.31 4.69
N VAL A 116 -24.18 -4.13 5.93
CA VAL A 116 -25.50 -3.52 6.19
C VAL A 116 -25.51 -2.10 5.64
N LEU A 117 -26.58 -1.73 4.94
CA LEU A 117 -26.65 -0.41 4.31
C LEU A 117 -26.80 0.71 5.35
N SER A 118 -25.97 1.75 5.20
CA SER A 118 -26.06 3.01 5.94
C SER A 118 -26.25 4.19 4.99
N LYS A 119 -26.69 5.34 5.51
CA LYS A 119 -26.65 6.61 4.77
C LYS A 119 -25.37 7.36 5.11
N ILE A 120 -24.79 8.01 4.09
CA ILE A 120 -23.66 8.94 4.23
C ILE A 120 -24.20 10.35 4.00
N ASP A 121 -23.93 11.25 4.94
CA ASP A 121 -24.07 12.69 4.75
C ASP A 121 -22.72 13.26 4.28
N TRP A 122 -22.67 13.67 3.01
CA TRP A 122 -21.46 14.21 2.38
C TRP A 122 -21.12 15.64 2.81
N VAL A 123 -22.02 16.35 3.47
CA VAL A 123 -21.76 17.70 4.01
C VAL A 123 -21.09 17.60 5.36
N SER A 124 -21.65 16.79 6.27
CA SER A 124 -21.07 16.58 7.60
C SER A 124 -19.99 15.49 7.66
N LEU A 125 -19.81 14.72 6.58
CA LEU A 125 -18.95 13.54 6.50
C LEU A 125 -19.26 12.50 7.59
N SER A 126 -20.54 12.30 7.86
CA SER A 126 -21.03 11.31 8.83
C SER A 126 -21.75 10.16 8.14
N ALA A 127 -21.76 8.99 8.78
CA ALA A 127 -22.55 7.83 8.35
C ALA A 127 -23.41 7.32 9.51
N ASN A 128 -24.64 6.91 9.23
CA ASN A 128 -25.56 6.43 10.26
C ASN A 128 -26.62 5.46 9.72
N TYR A 129 -27.27 4.77 10.65
CA TYR A 129 -28.39 3.86 10.42
C TYR A 129 -29.74 4.48 10.85
N ALA A 130 -29.90 5.81 10.77
CA ALA A 130 -31.14 6.46 11.21
C ALA A 130 -32.37 5.98 10.42
N ASP A 131 -32.17 5.56 9.17
CA ASP A 131 -33.19 4.88 8.38
C ASP A 131 -33.23 3.39 8.72
N SER A 132 -34.06 3.04 9.70
CA SER A 132 -34.23 1.65 10.15
C SER A 132 -34.71 0.69 9.06
N THR A 133 -35.30 1.19 7.95
CA THR A 133 -35.74 0.34 6.85
C THR A 133 -34.58 -0.33 6.11
N LEU A 134 -33.37 0.26 6.20
CA LEU A 134 -32.16 -0.25 5.56
C LEU A 134 -31.46 -1.35 6.36
N LEU A 135 -31.83 -1.58 7.62
CA LEU A 135 -31.15 -2.56 8.49
C LEU A 135 -31.33 -4.02 8.03
N ASN A 136 -32.37 -4.30 7.25
CA ASN A 136 -32.58 -5.61 6.63
C ASN A 136 -31.89 -5.74 5.27
N GLN A 137 -31.39 -4.64 4.72
CA GLN A 137 -30.74 -4.59 3.43
C GLN A 137 -29.22 -4.62 3.60
N GLU A 138 -28.57 -5.30 2.70
CA GLU A 138 -27.11 -5.39 2.68
C GLU A 138 -26.57 -5.30 1.27
N TRP A 139 -25.32 -4.89 1.19
CA TRP A 139 -24.54 -4.89 -0.02
C TRP A 139 -23.49 -5.99 0.07
N ARG A 140 -23.45 -6.84 -0.96
CA ARG A 140 -22.51 -7.94 -1.12
C ARG A 140 -21.68 -7.70 -2.38
N VAL A 141 -20.42 -8.13 -2.37
CA VAL A 141 -19.55 -7.98 -3.53
C VAL A 141 -18.60 -9.16 -3.72
N VAL A 142 -18.41 -9.52 -4.99
CA VAL A 142 -17.34 -10.40 -5.47
C VAL A 142 -16.38 -9.57 -6.31
N ILE A 143 -15.08 -9.74 -6.08
CA ILE A 143 -14.00 -8.99 -6.71
C ILE A 143 -13.01 -9.95 -7.34
N THR A 144 -12.49 -9.63 -8.52
CA THR A 144 -11.41 -10.41 -9.17
C THR A 144 -10.23 -9.55 -9.56
N THR A 145 -9.08 -10.17 -9.81
CA THR A 145 -7.89 -9.52 -10.36
C THR A 145 -8.06 -9.02 -11.79
N LYS A 146 -9.18 -9.31 -12.45
CA LYS A 146 -9.54 -8.76 -13.78
C LYS A 146 -10.16 -7.36 -13.72
N GLY A 147 -10.18 -6.73 -12.55
CA GLY A 147 -10.90 -5.46 -12.36
C GLY A 147 -12.39 -5.63 -12.04
N GLU A 148 -12.93 -6.85 -12.15
CA GLU A 148 -14.35 -7.11 -11.99
C GLU A 148 -14.80 -6.89 -10.54
N PHE A 149 -15.97 -6.28 -10.42
CA PHE A 149 -16.60 -5.94 -9.17
C PHE A 149 -18.11 -6.12 -9.33
N ASP A 150 -18.64 -7.26 -8.90
CA ASP A 150 -20.07 -7.54 -9.00
C ASP A 150 -20.77 -7.26 -7.67
N ALA A 151 -21.45 -6.11 -7.62
CA ALA A 151 -22.14 -5.64 -6.43
C ALA A 151 -23.63 -6.00 -6.47
N VAL A 152 -24.12 -6.59 -5.38
CA VAL A 152 -25.54 -6.92 -5.19
C VAL A 152 -26.08 -6.25 -3.94
N TRP A 153 -27.21 -5.56 -4.06
CA TRP A 153 -28.03 -5.14 -2.92
C TRP A 153 -29.12 -6.17 -2.71
N TYR A 154 -29.22 -6.65 -1.48
CA TYR A 154 -30.03 -7.79 -1.11
C TYR A 154 -30.88 -7.45 0.11
N ASP A 155 -32.17 -7.79 0.05
CA ASP A 155 -33.07 -7.73 1.20
C ASP A 155 -33.08 -9.09 1.90
N ARG A 156 -32.50 -9.14 3.10
CA ARG A 156 -32.44 -10.36 3.89
C ARG A 156 -33.80 -10.83 4.37
N LYS A 157 -34.71 -9.89 4.67
CA LYS A 157 -36.00 -10.20 5.25
C LYS A 157 -36.91 -10.86 4.21
N ASN A 158 -36.90 -10.33 2.99
CA ASN A 158 -37.75 -10.81 1.89
C ASN A 158 -37.04 -11.85 0.99
N ASN A 159 -35.73 -12.05 1.18
CA ASN A 159 -34.91 -12.96 0.37
C ASN A 159 -34.91 -12.58 -1.13
N GLU A 160 -34.72 -11.28 -1.39
CA GLU A 160 -34.83 -10.70 -2.74
C GLU A 160 -33.60 -9.89 -3.12
N ILE A 161 -33.19 -9.98 -4.39
CA ILE A 161 -32.20 -9.07 -4.96
C ILE A 161 -32.91 -7.76 -5.29
N LEU A 162 -32.55 -6.70 -4.57
CA LEU A 162 -33.05 -5.35 -4.83
C LEU A 162 -32.39 -4.75 -6.07
N LYS A 163 -31.10 -5.07 -6.26
CA LYS A 163 -30.28 -4.49 -7.34
C LYS A 163 -29.01 -5.29 -7.57
N ARG A 164 -28.57 -5.38 -8.82
CA ARG A 164 -27.24 -5.87 -9.20
C ARG A 164 -26.53 -4.84 -10.07
N ARG A 165 -25.24 -4.64 -9.83
CA ARG A 165 -24.37 -3.75 -10.60
C ARG A 165 -23.00 -4.42 -10.79
N PRO A 166 -22.83 -5.14 -11.90
CA PRO A 166 -21.51 -5.50 -12.39
C PRO A 166 -20.81 -4.23 -12.87
N GLN A 167 -19.59 -4.01 -12.42
CA GLN A 167 -18.77 -2.88 -12.79
C GLN A 167 -17.29 -3.27 -12.70
N ASN A 168 -16.42 -2.37 -13.14
CA ASN A 168 -14.99 -2.54 -13.07
C ASN A 168 -14.37 -1.43 -12.21
N HIS A 169 -13.32 -1.75 -11.46
CA HIS A 169 -12.60 -0.82 -10.59
C HIS A 169 -11.10 -1.00 -10.69
N VAL A 170 -10.39 0.09 -10.41
CA VAL A 170 -8.99 0.04 -9.99
C VAL A 170 -8.95 -0.58 -8.60
N ILE A 171 -8.32 -1.74 -8.47
CA ILE A 171 -8.27 -2.51 -7.21
C ILE A 171 -6.83 -2.64 -6.75
N THR A 172 -6.61 -2.43 -5.46
CA THR A 172 -5.31 -2.58 -4.79
C THR A 172 -5.35 -3.73 -3.80
N TRP A 173 -4.39 -4.64 -3.91
CA TRP A 173 -4.27 -5.83 -3.08
C TRP A 173 -3.08 -5.66 -2.16
N PHE A 174 -3.36 -5.61 -0.87
CA PHE A 174 -2.39 -5.47 0.19
C PHE A 174 -2.16 -6.81 0.87
N VAL A 175 -0.90 -7.12 1.15
CA VAL A 175 -0.49 -8.37 1.78
C VAL A 175 0.27 -8.08 3.06
N LYS A 176 -0.09 -8.79 4.14
CA LYS A 176 0.67 -8.87 5.38
C LYS A 176 1.03 -10.32 5.67
N ASN A 177 2.31 -10.55 5.97
CA ASN A 177 2.91 -11.84 6.32
C ASN A 177 2.70 -12.91 5.25
N SER A 178 3.77 -13.52 4.73
CA SER A 178 3.63 -14.71 3.90
C SER A 178 4.53 -15.82 4.37
N SER A 179 3.99 -17.04 4.41
CA SER A 179 4.81 -18.25 4.50
C SER A 179 5.78 -18.31 3.32
N LYS A 180 6.91 -19.01 3.51
CA LYS A 180 7.82 -19.35 2.41
C LYS A 180 7.27 -20.45 1.51
N ASP A 181 6.35 -21.27 2.03
CA ASP A 181 5.68 -22.30 1.23
C ASP A 181 4.46 -21.68 0.56
N ASN A 182 4.51 -21.59 -0.76
CA ASN A 182 3.46 -21.06 -1.63
C ASN A 182 3.09 -22.07 -2.73
N SER A 183 3.37 -23.34 -2.49
CA SER A 183 3.12 -24.42 -3.44
C SER A 183 1.64 -24.46 -3.85
N PRO A 184 1.32 -24.69 -5.14
CA PRO A 184 -0.05 -24.96 -5.56
C PRO A 184 -0.64 -26.14 -4.76
N LEU A 185 -1.93 -26.05 -4.41
CA LEU A 185 -2.63 -27.11 -3.67
C LEU A 185 -2.72 -28.42 -4.47
N PHE A 186 -2.73 -28.31 -5.79
CA PHE A 186 -2.75 -29.43 -6.70
C PHE A 186 -1.45 -29.46 -7.50
N LYS A 187 -0.85 -30.65 -7.65
CA LYS A 187 0.28 -30.84 -8.56
C LYS A 187 -0.26 -30.83 -9.99
N THR A 188 0.32 -30.03 -10.86
CA THR A 188 0.13 -30.16 -12.31
C THR A 188 0.79 -31.47 -12.76
N ASN A 189 0.02 -32.32 -13.45
CA ASN A 189 0.52 -33.54 -14.09
C ASN A 189 1.16 -33.22 -15.44
#